data_AF-A0A940VNW4-F1
#
_entry.id   AF-A0A940VNW4-F1
#
_cell.length_a   1.000
_cell.length_b   1.000
_cell.length_c   1.000
_cell.angle_alpha   90.00
_cell.angle_beta   90.00
_cell.angle_gamma   90.00
#
_symmetry.space_group_name_H-M   'P 1'
#
loop_
_entity.id
_entity.type
_entity.pdbx_description
1 polymer ?
#
loop_
_entity_poly.entity_id
_entity_poly.type
_entity_poly.pdbx_seq_one_letter_code
_entity_poly.pdbx_strand_id
1 'polypeptide(L)'
;MYTLRCTRKLLRRLGATPSSASIAPSTVLGDWYANLLYTRPQQLVLAMNERSLLCVLAPAREIGQLGPRLSDAVSGLLLAIGVPAGAVQSEAQAMDQMAIGATASRAVLGCMNDALFQLRAYPRERAGELDLRDAELYLAENIYSLTDYEPPWRRAHDLFGSASQGSVMVRTRTLH
;
A
#
# COMPACT_ATOMS: atom_id res chain seq x y z
N MET A 1 1.16 9.33 13.68
CA MET A 1 2.48 8.88 13.19
C MET A 1 2.47 7.40 12.89
N TYR A 2 3.24 6.97 11.90
CA TYR A 2 3.53 5.56 11.58
C TYR A 2 4.99 5.41 11.14
N THR A 3 5.48 4.17 11.04
CA THR A 3 6.81 3.88 10.47
C THR A 3 6.69 3.37 9.03
N LEU A 4 7.38 4.04 8.11
CA LEU A 4 7.64 3.52 6.77
C LEU A 4 8.92 2.65 6.81
N ARG A 5 8.71 1.33 6.84
CA ARG A 5 9.74 0.28 6.88
C ARG A 5 10.28 0.01 5.49
N CYS A 6 11.34 0.70 5.14
CA CYS A 6 11.92 0.71 3.81
C CYS A 6 12.90 -0.45 3.60
N THR A 7 12.87 -1.04 2.39
CA THR A 7 13.96 -1.91 1.95
C THR A 7 15.27 -1.11 1.82
N ARG A 8 16.43 -1.79 1.86
CA ARG A 8 17.75 -1.16 1.65
C ARG A 8 17.81 -0.32 0.38
N LYS A 9 17.14 -0.78 -0.68
CA LYS A 9 17.08 -0.08 -1.96
C LYS A 9 16.36 1.26 -1.84
N LEU A 10 15.23 1.30 -1.14
CA LEU A 10 14.46 2.53 -0.92
C LEU A 10 15.18 3.46 0.07
N LEU A 11 15.78 2.94 1.14
CA LEU A 11 16.61 3.73 2.07
C LEU A 11 17.73 4.48 1.34
N ARG A 12 18.46 3.78 0.46
CA ARG A 12 19.50 4.41 -0.36
C ARG A 12 18.96 5.49 -1.29
N ARG A 13 17.74 5.32 -1.83
CA ARG A 13 17.10 6.31 -2.69
C ARG A 13 16.65 7.55 -1.90
N LEU A 14 16.23 7.35 -0.65
CA LEU A 14 15.84 8.41 0.29
C LEU A 14 17.03 9.16 0.86
N GLY A 15 18.23 8.54 0.89
CA GLY A 15 19.37 9.09 1.64
C GLY A 15 19.14 9.12 3.15
N ALA A 16 18.20 8.31 3.64
CA ALA A 16 17.75 8.31 5.03
C ALA A 16 18.47 7.23 5.85
N THR A 17 18.86 7.59 7.07
CA THR A 17 19.28 6.63 8.10
C THR A 17 18.03 6.15 8.84
N PRO A 18 17.71 4.84 8.81
CA PRO A 18 16.52 4.34 9.50
C PRO A 18 16.67 4.50 11.01
N SER A 19 15.60 4.92 11.67
CA SER A 19 15.51 4.92 13.13
C SER A 19 15.47 3.49 13.67
N SER A 20 16.16 3.26 14.79
CA SER A 20 16.08 2.02 15.57
C SER A 20 14.95 2.05 16.60
N ALA A 21 14.31 3.19 16.81
CA ALA A 21 13.22 3.32 17.78
C ALA A 21 11.99 2.55 17.31
N SER A 22 11.50 1.66 18.16
CA SER A 22 10.16 1.09 17.99
C SER A 22 9.15 2.13 18.44
N ILE A 23 8.35 2.63 17.50
CA ILE A 23 7.31 3.62 17.81
C ILE A 23 5.96 3.00 17.51
N ALA A 24 5.06 3.04 18.50
CA ALA A 24 3.70 2.59 18.31
C ALA A 24 2.99 3.51 17.29
N PRO A 25 2.36 2.96 16.24
CA PRO A 25 1.63 3.77 15.28
C PRO A 25 0.36 4.32 15.92
N SER A 26 0.01 5.57 15.57
CA SER A 26 -1.27 6.17 15.91
C SER A 26 -2.33 5.98 14.82
N THR A 27 -1.93 5.40 13.67
CA THR A 27 -2.80 5.04 12.55
C THR A 27 -3.51 3.71 12.85
N VAL A 28 -4.71 3.53 12.28
CA VAL A 28 -5.47 2.29 12.36
C VAL A 28 -4.76 1.16 11.61
N LEU A 29 -4.25 1.46 10.40
CA LEU A 29 -3.56 0.48 9.58
C LEU A 29 -2.17 0.12 10.11
N GLY A 30 -1.57 0.97 10.94
CA GLY A 30 -0.24 0.72 11.51
C GLY A 30 0.91 1.04 10.56
N ASP A 31 1.98 0.24 10.63
CA ASP A 31 3.21 0.45 9.85
C ASP A 31 3.06 -0.01 8.39
N TRP A 32 3.94 0.52 7.54
CA TRP A 32 3.97 0.25 6.11
C TRP A 32 5.33 -0.26 5.68
N TYR A 33 5.37 -1.32 4.88
CA TYR A 33 6.57 -1.90 4.31
C TYR A 33 6.72 -1.45 2.86
N ALA A 34 7.82 -0.78 2.53
CA ALA A 34 7.96 -0.13 1.23
C ALA A 34 9.19 -0.57 0.44
N ASN A 35 8.98 -0.81 -0.85
CA ASN A 35 10.02 -1.16 -1.80
C ASN A 35 9.99 -0.26 -3.04
N LEU A 36 11.18 0.04 -3.57
CA LEU A 36 11.35 0.83 -4.79
C LEU A 36 11.31 -0.08 -6.03
N LEU A 37 10.45 0.25 -6.99
CA LEU A 37 10.28 -0.45 -8.26
C LEU A 37 10.84 0.36 -9.42
N TYR A 38 11.64 -0.30 -10.26
CA TYR A 38 12.11 0.26 -11.53
C TYR A 38 11.18 -0.21 -12.65
N THR A 39 10.00 0.37 -12.70
CA THR A 39 9.07 0.22 -13.83
C THR A 39 9.37 1.30 -14.87
N ARG A 40 9.10 1.01 -16.15
CA ARG A 40 9.05 2.04 -17.20
C ARG A 40 7.59 2.43 -17.44
N PRO A 41 7.28 3.70 -17.75
CA PRO A 41 8.22 4.82 -17.89
C PRO A 41 8.67 5.46 -16.56
N GLN A 42 7.99 5.19 -15.44
CA GLN A 42 8.26 5.83 -14.14
C GLN A 42 8.64 4.86 -13.02
N GLN A 43 9.51 5.31 -12.12
CA GLN A 43 9.82 4.61 -10.87
C GLN A 43 8.65 4.73 -9.89
N LEU A 44 8.32 3.64 -9.20
CA LEU A 44 7.22 3.56 -8.24
C LEU A 44 7.73 3.10 -6.88
N VAL A 45 7.06 3.49 -5.82
CA VAL A 45 7.12 2.85 -4.50
C VAL A 45 5.88 1.98 -4.37
N LEU A 46 6.06 0.69 -4.12
CA LEU A 46 5.01 -0.16 -3.59
C LEU A 46 5.14 -0.13 -2.07
N ALA A 47 4.07 0.25 -1.38
CA ALA A 47 3.97 0.13 0.06
C ALA A 47 2.85 -0.86 0.42
N MET A 48 3.19 -1.86 1.22
CA MET A 48 2.26 -2.85 1.75
C MET A 48 2.03 -2.56 3.23
N ASN A 49 0.77 -2.48 3.65
CA ASN A 49 0.42 -2.28 5.04
C ASN A 49 0.70 -3.55 5.87
N GLU A 50 1.15 -3.40 7.11
CA GLU A 50 1.47 -4.54 7.98
C GLU A 50 0.25 -5.37 8.41
N ARG A 51 -0.89 -4.72 8.70
CA ARG A 51 -2.05 -5.38 9.32
C ARG A 51 -3.05 -5.93 8.30
N SER A 52 -3.35 -5.10 7.29
CA SER A 52 -4.30 -5.42 6.22
C SER A 52 -3.66 -6.06 5.00
N LEU A 53 -2.34 -5.88 4.82
CA LEU A 53 -1.62 -6.21 3.58
C LEU A 53 -2.10 -5.43 2.34
N LEU A 54 -2.88 -4.35 2.52
CA LEU A 54 -3.22 -3.43 1.44
C LEU A 54 -1.96 -2.90 0.77
N CYS A 55 -1.97 -2.87 -0.55
CA CYS A 55 -0.89 -2.36 -1.36
C CYS A 55 -1.27 -1.03 -1.98
N VAL A 56 -0.39 -0.04 -1.83
CA VAL A 56 -0.50 1.27 -2.51
C VAL A 56 0.74 1.53 -3.36
N LEU A 57 0.54 2.23 -4.47
CA LEU A 57 1.54 2.58 -5.46
C LEU A 57 1.67 4.10 -5.53
N ALA A 58 2.84 4.62 -5.17
CA ALA A 58 3.14 6.04 -5.26
C ALA A 58 4.28 6.29 -6.27
N PRO A 59 4.20 7.32 -7.13
CA PRO A 59 5.33 7.72 -7.95
C PRO A 59 6.55 8.09 -7.10
N ALA A 60 7.72 7.56 -7.45
CA ALA A 60 8.99 7.82 -6.76
C ALA A 60 9.75 9.05 -7.29
N ARG A 61 9.12 9.87 -8.15
CA ARG A 61 9.64 11.20 -8.52
C ARG A 61 9.72 12.06 -7.26
N GLU A 62 10.65 13.01 -7.16
CA GLU A 62 10.76 13.93 -6.00
C GLU A 62 10.57 13.23 -4.63
N ILE A 63 11.51 12.37 -4.26
CA ILE A 63 11.34 11.44 -3.14
C ILE A 63 11.06 12.13 -1.78
N GLY A 64 11.38 13.42 -1.63
CA GLY A 64 11.02 14.21 -0.45
C GLY A 64 9.51 14.39 -0.25
N GLN A 65 8.70 14.21 -1.30
CA GLN A 65 7.24 14.27 -1.26
C GLN A 65 6.59 12.88 -1.06
N LEU A 66 7.36 11.86 -0.69
CA LEU A 66 6.85 10.50 -0.53
C LEU A 66 5.79 10.40 0.58
N GLY A 67 5.98 11.09 1.71
CA GLY A 67 5.05 11.06 2.84
C GLY A 67 3.63 11.52 2.45
N PRO A 68 3.46 12.77 1.97
CA PRO A 68 2.16 13.26 1.50
C PRO A 68 1.55 12.40 0.40
N ARG A 69 2.34 12.00 -0.61
CA ARG A 69 1.84 11.15 -1.71
C ARG A 69 1.39 9.77 -1.25
N LEU A 70 2.05 9.21 -0.23
CA LEU A 70 1.64 7.94 0.34
C LEU A 70 0.31 8.11 1.08
N SER A 71 0.15 9.17 1.87
CA SER A 71 -1.11 9.50 2.55
C SER A 71 -2.26 9.68 1.55
N ASP A 72 -2.04 10.39 0.44
CA ASP A 72 -3.02 10.57 -0.62
C ASP A 72 -3.40 9.23 -1.30
N ALA A 73 -2.39 8.41 -1.62
CA ALA A 73 -2.61 7.12 -2.27
C ALA A 73 -3.42 6.16 -1.38
N VAL A 74 -3.09 6.10 -0.09
CA VAL A 74 -3.83 5.35 0.94
C VAL A 74 -5.26 5.86 1.06
N SER A 75 -5.45 7.17 1.20
CA SER A 75 -6.77 7.77 1.35
C SER A 75 -7.68 7.43 0.17
N GLY A 76 -7.17 7.56 -1.05
CA GLY A 76 -7.94 7.20 -2.24
C GLY A 76 -8.21 5.69 -2.34
N LEU A 77 -7.34 4.82 -1.82
CA LEU A 77 -7.58 3.36 -1.84
C LEU A 77 -8.70 3.01 -0.87
N LEU A 78 -8.61 3.55 0.35
CA LEU A 78 -9.60 3.34 1.39
C LEU A 78 -10.98 3.80 0.94
N LEU A 79 -11.08 4.97 0.29
CA LEU A 79 -12.33 5.43 -0.31
C LEU A 79 -12.82 4.49 -1.41
N ALA A 80 -11.93 4.02 -2.29
CA ALA A 80 -12.27 3.15 -3.41
C ALA A 80 -12.76 1.76 -2.96
N ILE A 81 -12.26 1.23 -1.84
CA ILE A 81 -12.74 -0.02 -1.26
C ILE A 81 -13.98 0.18 -0.36
N GLY A 82 -14.39 1.43 -0.09
CA GLY A 82 -15.63 1.74 0.62
C GLY A 82 -15.49 2.06 2.11
N VAL A 83 -14.29 2.38 2.60
CA VAL A 83 -14.10 2.88 3.97
C VAL A 83 -14.77 4.25 4.12
N PRO A 84 -15.53 4.51 5.20
CA PRO A 84 -16.21 5.79 5.39
C PRO A 84 -15.26 7.00 5.38
N ALA A 85 -15.65 8.08 4.68
CA ALA A 85 -14.79 9.26 4.50
C ALA A 85 -14.29 9.88 5.82
N GLY A 86 -15.09 9.85 6.89
CA GLY A 86 -14.67 10.33 8.22
C GLY A 86 -13.53 9.50 8.82
N ALA A 87 -13.54 8.18 8.61
CA ALA A 87 -12.46 7.29 9.03
C ALA A 87 -11.21 7.50 8.17
N VAL A 88 -11.38 7.67 6.86
CA VAL A 88 -10.27 8.00 5.95
C VAL A 88 -9.60 9.31 6.34
N GLN A 89 -10.38 10.35 6.63
CA GLN A 89 -9.84 11.65 7.05
C GLN A 89 -9.04 11.56 8.36
N SER A 90 -9.52 10.76 9.32
CA SER A 90 -8.83 10.52 10.58
C SER A 90 -7.51 9.76 10.37
N GLU A 91 -7.52 8.75 9.49
CA GLU A 91 -6.32 8.00 9.13
C GLU A 91 -5.29 8.90 8.42
N ALA A 92 -5.73 9.72 7.46
CA ALA A 92 -4.87 10.65 6.74
C ALA A 92 -4.20 11.67 7.68
N GLN A 93 -4.94 12.22 8.64
CA GLN A 93 -4.40 13.11 9.68
C GLN A 93 -3.37 12.38 10.55
N ALA A 94 -3.65 11.13 10.94
CA ALA A 94 -2.70 10.32 11.70
C ALA A 94 -1.42 10.01 10.89
N MET A 95 -1.47 10.06 9.55
CA MET A 95 -0.33 9.87 8.64
C MET A 95 0.54 11.13 8.44
N ASP A 96 0.20 12.30 8.99
CA ASP A 96 0.97 13.55 8.83
C ASP A 96 2.43 13.43 9.33
N GLN A 97 2.66 12.54 10.30
CA GLN A 97 4.00 12.25 10.81
C GLN A 97 4.44 10.87 10.35
N MET A 98 5.61 10.80 9.71
CA MET A 98 6.19 9.56 9.20
C MET A 98 7.63 9.38 9.72
N ALA A 99 7.88 8.28 10.41
CA ALA A 99 9.23 7.83 10.73
C ALA A 99 9.75 6.92 9.61
N ILE A 100 11.07 6.95 9.37
CA ILE A 100 11.73 6.00 8.45
C ILE A 100 12.38 4.90 9.26
N GLY A 101 12.04 3.65 8.96
CA GLY A 101 12.60 2.46 9.59
C GLY A 101 13.16 1.48 8.57
N ALA A 102 13.97 0.53 9.03
CA ALA A 102 14.36 -0.63 8.22
C ALA A 102 13.26 -1.69 8.23
N THR A 103 13.21 -2.53 7.20
CA THR A 103 12.35 -3.72 7.18
C THR A 103 12.59 -4.58 8.42
N ALA A 104 11.52 -4.85 9.18
CA ALA A 104 11.59 -5.60 10.44
C ALA A 104 10.83 -6.95 10.45
N SER A 105 10.07 -7.26 9.39
CA SER A 105 9.32 -8.52 9.25
C SER A 105 9.65 -9.18 7.92
N ARG A 106 10.20 -10.40 8.00
CA ARG A 106 10.50 -11.24 6.82
C ARG A 106 9.22 -11.79 6.21
N ALA A 107 8.19 -12.03 7.01
CA ALA A 107 6.91 -12.57 6.55
C ALA A 107 6.17 -11.53 5.69
N VAL A 108 6.07 -10.28 6.16
CA VAL A 108 5.47 -9.18 5.38
C VAL A 108 6.30 -8.89 4.13
N LEU A 109 7.63 -8.96 4.22
CA LEU A 109 8.49 -8.84 3.03
C LEU A 109 8.23 -9.97 2.01
N GLY A 110 7.92 -11.19 2.46
CA GLY A 110 7.48 -12.30 1.63
C GLY A 110 6.20 -11.97 0.87
N CYS A 111 5.14 -11.55 1.58
CA CYS A 111 3.88 -11.13 0.95
C CYS A 111 4.07 -9.95 -0.01
N MET A 112 4.92 -8.98 0.33
CA MET A 112 5.23 -7.87 -0.57
C MET A 112 5.91 -8.36 -1.85
N ASN A 113 6.77 -9.40 -1.79
CA ASN A 113 7.33 -10.00 -2.99
C ASN A 113 6.27 -10.72 -3.84
N ASP A 114 5.29 -11.36 -3.21
CA ASP A 114 4.15 -11.98 -3.91
C ASP A 114 3.30 -10.90 -4.63
N ALA A 115 3.01 -9.79 -3.94
CA ALA A 115 2.33 -8.63 -4.55
C ALA A 115 3.12 -8.07 -5.75
N LEU A 116 4.45 -8.02 -5.65
CA LEU A 116 5.30 -7.60 -6.76
C LEU A 116 5.27 -8.56 -7.95
N PHE A 117 5.15 -9.86 -7.71
CA PHE A 117 4.98 -10.84 -8.76
C PHE A 117 3.62 -10.66 -9.45
N GLN A 118 2.55 -10.53 -8.68
CA GLN A 118 1.19 -10.28 -9.20
C GLN A 118 1.12 -8.98 -10.00
N LEU A 119 1.76 -7.90 -9.53
CA LEU A 119 1.81 -6.61 -10.22
C LEU A 119 2.55 -6.68 -11.56
N ARG A 120 3.54 -7.58 -11.70
CA ARG A 120 4.23 -7.79 -12.99
C ARG A 120 3.37 -8.49 -14.02
N ALA A 121 2.47 -9.36 -13.57
CA ALA A 121 1.50 -10.05 -14.42
C ALA A 121 0.28 -9.17 -14.75
N TYR A 122 0.09 -8.06 -14.03
CA TYR A 122 -1.02 -7.15 -14.26
C TYR A 122 -0.96 -6.54 -15.67
N PRO A 123 -2.05 -6.60 -16.46
CA PRO A 123 -2.11 -6.02 -17.80
C PRO A 123 -1.78 -4.52 -17.80
N ARG A 124 -0.99 -4.09 -18.78
CA ARG A 124 -0.67 -2.67 -18.98
C ARG A 124 -1.51 -2.11 -20.11
N GLU A 125 -1.79 -0.82 -20.04
CA GLU A 125 -2.43 -0.10 -21.14
C GLU A 125 -1.58 -0.19 -22.41
N ARG A 126 -2.17 0.10 -23.58
CA ARG A 126 -1.48 0.05 -24.89
C ARG A 126 -0.17 0.85 -24.94
N ALA A 127 -0.07 1.91 -24.14
CA ALA A 127 1.14 2.74 -24.01
C ALA A 127 2.19 2.20 -23.00
N GLY A 128 1.93 1.06 -22.35
CA GLY A 128 2.77 0.49 -21.29
C GLY A 128 2.56 1.13 -19.92
N GLU A 129 1.66 2.11 -19.82
CA GLU A 129 1.29 2.79 -18.58
C GLU A 129 0.50 1.87 -17.65
N LEU A 130 0.67 2.10 -16.35
CA LEU A 130 0.00 1.37 -15.30
C LEU A 130 -1.04 2.30 -14.68
N ASP A 131 -2.33 1.95 -14.78
CA ASP A 131 -3.34 2.56 -13.92
C ASP A 131 -3.07 2.12 -12.48
N LEU A 132 -2.59 3.06 -11.66
CA LEU A 132 -2.19 2.77 -10.29
C LEU A 132 -3.40 2.33 -9.46
N ARG A 133 -4.55 2.99 -9.61
CA ARG A 133 -5.72 2.69 -8.78
C ARG A 133 -6.29 1.32 -9.12
N ASP A 134 -6.42 1.03 -10.41
CA ASP A 134 -6.91 -0.28 -10.84
C ASP A 134 -5.94 -1.42 -10.49
N ALA A 135 -4.62 -1.16 -10.49
CA ALA A 135 -3.62 -2.13 -10.04
C ALA A 135 -3.67 -2.36 -8.52
N GLU A 136 -3.87 -1.31 -7.72
CA GLU A 136 -4.04 -1.42 -6.27
C GLU A 136 -5.31 -2.19 -5.90
N LEU A 137 -6.43 -1.91 -6.58
CA LEU A 137 -7.68 -2.68 -6.40
C LEU A 137 -7.50 -4.14 -6.77
N TYR A 138 -6.79 -4.43 -7.86
CA TYR A 138 -6.42 -5.80 -8.23
C TYR A 138 -5.60 -6.50 -7.14
N LEU A 139 -4.61 -5.81 -6.55
CA LEU A 139 -3.81 -6.37 -5.45
C LEU A 139 -4.66 -6.54 -4.17
N ALA A 140 -5.63 -5.66 -3.94
CA ALA A 140 -6.49 -5.71 -2.76
C ALA A 140 -7.44 -6.92 -2.76
N GLU A 141 -7.71 -7.52 -3.91
CA GLU A 141 -8.50 -8.76 -4.07
C GLU A 141 -7.65 -10.03 -3.95
N ASN A 142 -6.33 -9.92 -4.04
CA ASN A 142 -5.44 -11.08 -4.05
C ASN A 142 -5.08 -11.53 -2.63
N ILE A 143 -5.15 -12.85 -2.41
CA ILE A 143 -4.80 -13.48 -1.14
C ILE A 143 -3.28 -13.59 -1.03
N TYR A 144 -2.75 -13.29 0.15
CA TYR A 144 -1.34 -13.51 0.50
C TYR A 144 -1.25 -14.56 1.61
N SER A 145 -0.08 -15.18 1.75
CA SER A 145 0.14 -16.23 2.75
C SER A 145 -0.19 -15.82 4.20
N LEU A 146 -0.15 -14.52 4.52
CA LEU A 146 -0.49 -13.97 5.83
C LEU A 146 -1.94 -13.50 5.98
N THR A 147 -2.77 -13.59 4.94
CA THR A 147 -4.13 -13.07 5.02
C THR A 147 -5.14 -14.06 5.59
N ASP A 148 -4.77 -15.32 5.83
CA ASP A 148 -5.69 -16.39 6.26
C ASP A 148 -6.91 -16.54 5.31
N TYR A 149 -6.64 -16.55 4.00
CA TYR A 149 -7.63 -16.61 2.92
C TYR A 149 -8.59 -15.40 2.82
N GLU A 150 -8.31 -14.34 3.57
CA GLU A 150 -9.06 -13.10 3.50
C GLU A 150 -8.44 -12.12 2.49
N PRO A 151 -9.20 -11.41 1.66
CA PRO A 151 -8.60 -10.38 0.81
C PRO A 151 -8.21 -9.14 1.64
N PRO A 152 -7.11 -8.46 1.29
CA PRO A 152 -6.65 -7.25 1.98
C PRO A 152 -7.72 -6.18 2.22
N TRP A 153 -8.64 -5.96 1.27
CA TRP A 153 -9.70 -4.97 1.43
C TRP A 153 -10.61 -5.29 2.63
N ARG A 154 -10.93 -6.58 2.83
CA ARG A 154 -11.80 -7.02 3.93
C ARG A 154 -11.10 -6.85 5.28
N ARG A 155 -9.82 -7.21 5.37
CA ARG A 155 -9.00 -6.97 6.56
C ARG A 155 -8.95 -5.49 6.93
N ALA A 156 -8.87 -4.61 5.93
CA ALA A 156 -8.93 -3.17 6.18
C ALA A 156 -10.29 -2.74 6.75
N HIS A 157 -11.39 -3.24 6.20
CA HIS A 157 -12.74 -2.96 6.72
C HIS A 157 -12.91 -3.35 8.19
N ASP A 158 -12.41 -4.53 8.57
CA ASP A 158 -12.45 -5.03 9.93
C ASP A 158 -11.65 -4.13 10.89
N LEU A 159 -10.48 -3.66 10.46
CA LEU A 159 -9.67 -2.71 11.25
C LEU A 159 -10.38 -1.39 11.49
N PHE A 160 -11.14 -0.89 10.50
CA PHE A 160 -11.92 0.34 10.63
C PHE A 160 -13.30 0.13 11.29
N GLY A 161 -13.65 -1.10 11.69
CA GLY A 161 -14.96 -1.41 12.28
C GLY A 161 -16.12 -1.16 11.32
N SER A 162 -15.86 -1.20 10.01
CA SER A 162 -16.85 -0.93 8.97
C SER A 162 -17.33 -2.23 8.36
N ALA A 163 -18.62 -2.55 8.50
CA ALA A 163 -19.20 -3.68 7.78
C ALA A 163 -19.10 -3.39 6.27
N SER A 164 -18.54 -4.33 5.52
CA SER A 164 -18.56 -4.23 4.06
C SER A 164 -20.01 -4.23 3.58
N GLN A 165 -20.51 -3.07 3.15
CA GLN A 165 -21.73 -3.07 2.36
C GLN A 165 -21.33 -3.70 1.03
N GLY A 166 -21.84 -4.91 0.78
CA GLY A 166 -21.50 -5.71 -0.39
C GLY A 166 -21.79 -4.98 -1.69
N SER A 167 -20.84 -4.19 -2.13
CA SER A 167 -20.58 -3.92 -3.54
C SER A 167 -19.16 -4.39 -3.78
N VAL A 168 -19.03 -5.70 -3.91
CA VAL A 168 -17.93 -6.27 -4.68
C VAL A 168 -17.97 -5.52 -5.99
N MET A 169 -16.95 -4.71 -6.24
CA MET A 169 -16.70 -4.15 -7.56
C MET A 169 -16.28 -5.33 -8.44
N VAL A 170 -17.24 -6.17 -8.81
CA VAL A 170 -17.12 -7.16 -9.87
C VAL A 170 -16.98 -6.34 -11.14
N ARG A 171 -15.76 -5.86 -11.42
CA ARG A 171 -15.39 -5.54 -12.78
C ARG A 171 -15.25 -6.87 -13.49
N THR A 172 -16.37 -7.33 -14.06
CA THR A 172 -16.38 -8.31 -15.13
C THR A 172 -15.47 -7.74 -16.23
N ARG A 173 -14.19 -8.13 -16.22
CA ARG A 173 -13.33 -7.93 -17.38
C ARG A 173 -13.82 -8.92 -18.42
N THR A 174 -14.76 -8.46 -19.24
CA THR A 174 -15.01 -9.08 -20.54
C THR A 174 -13.70 -9.02 -21.31
N LEU A 175 -13.02 -10.16 -21.40
CA LEU A 175 -11.93 -10.36 -22.35
C LEU A 175 -12.56 -10.22 -23.74
N HIS A 176 -12.25 -9.13 -24.45
CA HIS A 176 -12.47 -8.97 -25.88
C HIS A 176 -11.14 -9.04 -26.60
#